data_AF-A0A256SKC9-F1
#
_entry.id   AF-A0A256SKC9-F1
#
_cell.length_a   1.000
_cell.length_b   1.000
_cell.length_c   1.000
_cell.angle_alpha   90.00
_cell.angle_beta   90.00
_cell.angle_gamma   90.00
#
_symmetry.space_group_name_H-M   'P 1'
#
loop_
_entity.id
_entity.type
_entity.pdbx_description
1 polymer ?
#
loop_
_entity_poly.entity_id
_entity_poly.type
_entity_poly.pdbx_seq_one_letter_code
_entity_poly.pdbx_strand_id
1 'polypeptide(L)'
;MKNRIEECRKQAELTLEEVAAKMNTFLGNLKAAENASDPFQVLSGHGIENLAAVLHVTPAYLVGWTDKKPDKQSVGATIYLNDREASYIDLDCLSSIDERFVNGRDNFGHEVHIPIHSILYIAENLD
;
A
#
# COMPACT_ATOMS: atom_id res chain seq x y z
N MET A 1 16.69 -0.28 19.32
CA MET A 1 16.00 0.36 18.18
C MET A 1 14.73 -0.45 17.95
N LYS A 2 13.55 0.18 17.82
CA LYS A 2 12.31 -0.57 17.57
C LYS A 2 12.41 -1.25 16.21
N ASN A 3 12.21 -2.56 16.17
CA ASN A 3 12.21 -3.33 14.93
C ASN A 3 10.89 -3.11 14.19
N ARG A 4 10.83 -2.07 13.34
CA ARG A 4 9.61 -1.70 12.62
C ARG A 4 9.14 -2.79 11.66
N ILE A 5 10.06 -3.59 11.11
CA ILE A 5 9.72 -4.70 10.21
C ILE A 5 8.93 -5.77 10.98
N GLU A 6 9.44 -6.20 12.13
CA GLU A 6 8.75 -7.19 12.97
C GLU A 6 7.42 -6.65 13.51
N GLU A 7 7.37 -5.39 13.95
CA GLU A 7 6.14 -4.74 14.42
C GLU A 7 5.07 -4.71 13.31
N CYS A 8 5.42 -4.25 12.11
CA CYS A 8 4.50 -4.21 10.97
C CYS A 8 4.05 -5.61 10.55
N ARG A 9 4.96 -6.58 10.50
CA ARG A 9 4.63 -7.97 10.17
C ARG A 9 3.65 -8.58 11.16
N LYS A 10 3.88 -8.38 12.47
CA LYS A 10 2.95 -8.84 13.52
C LYS A 10 1.58 -8.17 13.44
N GLN A 11 1.54 -6.88 13.07
CA GLN A 11 0.29 -6.14 12.87
C GLN A 11 -0.46 -6.56 11.60
N ALA A 12 0.26 -7.01 10.58
CA ALA A 12 -0.32 -7.62 9.38
C ALA A 12 -0.71 -9.10 9.59
N GLU A 13 -0.49 -9.65 10.79
CA GLU A 13 -0.76 -11.05 11.15
C GLU A 13 -0.03 -12.06 10.25
N LEU A 14 1.16 -11.69 9.75
CA LEU A 14 1.97 -12.54 8.86
C LEU A 14 3.13 -13.23 9.61
N THR A 15 3.41 -14.46 9.23
CA THR A 15 4.66 -15.15 9.54
C THR A 15 5.80 -14.68 8.64
N LEU A 16 7.05 -14.93 9.04
CA LEU A 16 8.21 -14.61 8.20
C LEU A 16 8.20 -15.42 6.90
N GLU A 17 7.73 -16.66 6.98
CA GLU A 17 7.57 -17.58 5.85
C GLU A 17 6.54 -17.05 4.84
N GLU A 18 5.42 -16.51 5.30
CA GLU A 18 4.41 -15.90 4.43
C GLU A 18 4.90 -14.62 3.76
N VAL A 19 5.64 -13.76 4.49
CA VAL A 19 6.27 -12.58 3.89
C VAL A 19 7.32 -13.00 2.87
N ALA A 20 8.15 -14.01 3.17
CA ALA A 20 9.15 -14.54 2.24
C ALA A 20 8.52 -15.04 0.95
N ALA A 21 7.41 -15.78 1.06
CA ALA A 21 6.65 -16.28 -0.08
C ALA A 21 6.05 -15.14 -0.91
N LYS A 22 5.43 -14.14 -0.27
CA LYS A 22 4.86 -12.96 -0.95
C LYS A 22 5.91 -12.12 -1.67
N MET A 23 7.11 -11.99 -1.09
CA MET A 23 8.22 -11.24 -1.69
C MET A 23 9.05 -12.07 -2.69
N ASN A 24 8.77 -13.37 -2.84
CA ASN A 24 9.61 -14.31 -3.57
C ASN A 24 11.11 -14.22 -3.17
N THR A 25 11.39 -14.19 -1.87
CA THR A 25 12.75 -14.02 -1.32
C THR A 25 13.11 -15.14 -0.36
N PHE A 26 14.40 -15.29 -0.06
CA PHE A 26 14.86 -16.26 0.92
C PHE A 26 14.49 -15.83 2.35
N LEU A 27 13.92 -16.77 3.12
CA LEU A 27 13.59 -16.56 4.53
C LEU A 27 14.78 -16.05 5.37
N GLY A 28 15.99 -16.49 5.04
CA GLY A 28 17.22 -16.03 5.70
C GLY A 28 17.44 -14.52 5.56
N ASN A 29 17.08 -13.93 4.42
CA ASN A 29 17.21 -12.49 4.19
C ASN A 29 16.22 -11.70 5.04
N LEU A 30 14.99 -12.17 5.20
CA LEU A 30 14.02 -11.50 6.08
C LEU A 30 14.39 -11.60 7.56
N LYS A 31 14.88 -12.77 8.00
CA LYS A 31 15.42 -12.93 9.35
C LYS A 31 16.59 -11.99 9.61
N ALA A 32 17.51 -11.86 8.64
CA ALA A 32 18.61 -10.93 8.76
C ALA A 32 18.14 -9.46 8.74
N ALA A 33 17.15 -9.11 7.91
CA ALA A 33 16.61 -7.76 7.82
C ALA A 33 15.89 -7.31 9.11
N GLU A 34 15.11 -8.20 9.76
CA GLU A 34 14.50 -7.91 11.07
C GLU A 34 15.56 -7.66 12.17
N ASN A 35 16.71 -8.32 12.09
CA ASN A 35 17.77 -8.17 13.10
C ASN A 35 18.82 -7.10 12.76
N ALA A 36 18.78 -6.55 11.54
CA ALA A 36 19.73 -5.55 11.10
C ALA A 36 19.42 -4.16 11.69
N SER A 37 20.47 -3.38 11.98
CA SER A 37 20.32 -1.96 12.34
C SER A 37 19.91 -1.10 11.14
N ASP A 38 20.26 -1.53 9.93
CA ASP A 38 19.89 -0.92 8.67
C ASP A 38 19.48 -2.01 7.67
N PRO A 39 18.19 -2.10 7.32
CA PRO A 39 17.67 -3.09 6.37
C PRO A 39 18.33 -3.05 4.99
N PHE A 40 18.90 -1.92 4.56
CA PHE A 40 19.61 -1.81 3.27
C PHE A 40 20.93 -2.61 3.21
N GLN A 41 21.43 -3.08 4.36
CA GLN A 41 22.59 -3.99 4.40
C GLN A 41 22.24 -5.41 3.95
N VAL A 42 20.95 -5.76 3.96
CA VAL A 42 20.45 -7.12 3.70
C VAL A 42 19.54 -7.16 2.48
N LEU A 43 18.70 -6.14 2.30
CA LEU A 43 17.75 -6.03 1.21
C LEU A 43 18.17 -4.89 0.27
N SER A 44 17.96 -5.09 -1.04
CA SER A 44 18.09 -4.02 -2.02
C SER A 44 16.96 -2.98 -1.83
N GLY A 45 17.10 -1.80 -2.45
CA GLY A 45 16.03 -0.79 -2.42
C GLY A 45 14.68 -1.34 -2.91
N HIS A 46 14.68 -2.09 -4.01
CA HIS A 46 13.49 -2.79 -4.48
C HIS A 46 12.98 -3.85 -3.48
N GLY A 47 13.88 -4.54 -2.77
CA GLY A 47 13.49 -5.45 -1.70
C GLY A 47 12.81 -4.75 -0.52
N ILE A 48 13.24 -3.54 -0.18
CA ILE A 48 12.59 -2.70 0.84
C ILE A 48 11.22 -2.21 0.36
N GLU A 49 11.10 -1.80 -0.90
CA GLU A 49 9.83 -1.42 -1.52
C GLU A 49 8.83 -2.56 -1.49
N ASN A 50 9.23 -3.77 -1.93
CA ASN A 50 8.38 -4.95 -1.91
C ASN A 50 7.99 -5.35 -0.48
N LEU A 51 8.91 -5.25 0.48
CA LEU A 51 8.61 -5.52 1.89
C LEU A 51 7.58 -4.53 2.44
N ALA A 52 7.73 -3.25 2.12
CA ALA A 52 6.81 -2.21 2.53
C ALA A 52 5.41 -2.43 1.94
N ALA A 53 5.32 -2.83 0.66
CA ALA A 53 4.07 -3.18 0.00
C ALA A 53 3.37 -4.37 0.67
N VAL A 54 4.10 -5.46 0.96
CA VAL A 54 3.57 -6.65 1.66
C VAL A 54 3.09 -6.31 3.07
N LEU A 55 3.74 -5.37 3.74
CA LEU A 55 3.39 -4.94 5.10
C LEU A 55 2.44 -3.75 5.13
N HIS A 56 1.98 -3.29 3.97
CA HIS A 56 1.05 -2.17 3.81
C HIS A 56 1.53 -0.89 4.53
N VAL A 57 2.82 -0.59 4.39
CA VAL A 57 3.46 0.62 4.90
C VAL A 57 4.32 1.28 3.82
N THR A 58 4.85 2.48 4.10
CA THR A 58 5.81 3.12 3.21
C THR A 58 7.23 2.63 3.48
N PRO A 59 8.11 2.58 2.47
CA PRO A 59 9.53 2.29 2.66
C PRO A 59 10.18 3.21 3.68
N ALA A 60 9.88 4.51 3.60
CA ALA A 60 10.40 5.54 4.51
C ALA A 60 10.01 5.28 5.97
N TYR A 61 8.79 4.79 6.24
CA TYR A 61 8.39 4.41 7.59
C TYR A 61 9.14 3.15 8.02
N LEU A 62 9.23 2.15 7.16
CA LEU A 62 9.84 0.85 7.45
C LEU A 62 11.32 0.99 7.86
N VAL A 63 12.07 1.90 7.21
CA VAL A 63 13.50 2.13 7.45
C VAL A 63 13.82 3.26 8.44
N GLY A 64 12.81 3.87 9.07
CA GLY A 64 13.09 4.87 10.12
C GLY A 64 13.20 6.33 9.67
N TRP A 65 12.99 6.64 8.39
CA TRP A 65 13.12 8.01 7.88
C TRP A 65 11.94 8.92 8.24
N THR A 66 10.79 8.33 8.54
CA THR A 66 9.62 9.05 9.04
C THR A 66 8.94 8.26 10.16
N ASP A 67 8.39 8.95 11.15
CA ASP A 67 7.57 8.34 12.20
C ASP A 67 6.09 8.22 11.78
N LYS A 68 5.71 8.80 10.64
CA LYS A 68 4.35 8.72 10.10
C LYS A 68 4.11 7.33 9.51
N LYS A 69 3.45 6.46 10.28
CA LYS A 69 2.87 5.22 9.75
C LYS A 69 1.68 5.59 8.86
N PRO A 70 1.55 5.04 7.64
CA PRO A 70 0.34 5.25 6.85
C PRO A 70 -0.87 4.66 7.57
N ASP A 71 -1.93 5.47 7.69
CA ASP A 71 -3.20 5.08 8.27
C ASP A 71 -4.01 4.32 7.21
N LYS A 72 -3.85 2.99 7.20
CA LYS A 72 -4.55 1.99 6.36
C LYS A 72 -4.00 1.78 4.95
N GLN A 73 -4.01 0.50 4.59
CA GLN A 73 -3.76 -0.09 3.28
C GLN A 73 -4.62 0.64 2.24
N SER A 74 -4.01 1.48 1.41
CA SER A 74 -4.68 2.06 0.26
C SER A 74 -4.62 1.04 -0.87
N VAL A 75 -5.79 0.56 -1.29
CA VAL A 75 -5.91 -0.28 -2.47
C VAL A 75 -6.03 0.70 -3.64
N GLY A 76 -4.92 0.89 -4.34
CA GLY A 76 -4.88 1.68 -5.57
C GLY A 76 -5.59 0.95 -6.70
N ALA A 77 -6.36 1.70 -7.45
CA ALA A 77 -7.14 1.25 -8.58
C ALA A 77 -7.56 2.51 -9.36
N THR A 78 -8.03 2.36 -10.60
CA THR A 78 -8.31 3.50 -11.48
C THR A 78 -9.77 3.49 -11.91
N ILE A 79 -10.50 4.58 -11.63
CA ILE A 79 -11.86 4.79 -12.15
C ILE A 79 -11.78 5.58 -13.45
N TYR A 80 -12.34 5.04 -14.52
CA TYR A 80 -12.55 5.76 -15.77
C TYR A 80 -13.96 6.35 -15.81
N LEU A 81 -14.06 7.67 -15.94
CA LEU A 81 -15.35 8.36 -15.99
C LEU A 81 -15.82 8.58 -17.44
N ASN A 82 -17.12 8.39 -17.66
CA ASN A 82 -17.79 8.77 -18.90
C ASN A 82 -18.10 10.27 -18.89
N ASP A 83 -17.04 11.08 -18.94
CA ASP A 83 -17.13 12.48 -19.32
C ASP A 83 -16.22 12.71 -20.52
N ARG A 84 -16.60 13.61 -21.42
CA ARG A 84 -15.99 13.77 -22.76
C ARG A 84 -14.54 14.27 -22.75
N GLU A 85 -13.93 14.39 -21.57
CA GLU A 85 -12.52 14.66 -21.30
C GLU A 85 -12.08 13.82 -20.09
N ALA A 86 -11.85 12.52 -20.31
CA ALA A 86 -11.63 11.50 -19.28
C ALA A 86 -10.67 11.95 -18.17
N SER A 87 -11.25 12.40 -17.05
CA SER A 87 -10.54 12.67 -15.81
C SER A 87 -10.41 11.35 -15.05
N TYR A 88 -9.19 10.95 -14.71
CA TYR A 88 -8.93 9.78 -13.87
C TYR A 88 -8.91 10.19 -12.39
N ILE A 89 -9.41 9.32 -11.52
CA ILE A 89 -9.31 9.49 -10.06
C ILE A 89 -8.62 8.23 -9.51
N ASP A 90 -7.56 8.46 -8.75
CA ASP A 90 -6.80 7.42 -8.06
C ASP A 90 -7.63 6.84 -6.90
N LEU A 91 -7.75 5.51 -6.80
CA LEU A 91 -8.58 4.85 -5.76
C LEU A 91 -8.00 4.90 -4.35
N ASP A 92 -6.77 5.39 -4.15
CA ASP A 92 -6.32 5.82 -2.81
C ASP A 92 -7.29 6.83 -2.17
N CYS A 93 -8.13 7.44 -3.01
CA CYS A 93 -9.20 8.35 -2.64
C CYS A 93 -10.47 7.66 -2.15
N LEU A 94 -10.77 6.39 -2.44
CA LEU A 94 -12.10 5.83 -2.16
C LEU A 94 -12.29 5.36 -0.72
N SER A 95 -13.45 5.71 -0.17
CA SER A 95 -13.84 5.40 1.22
C SER A 95 -15.05 4.46 1.31
N SER A 96 -15.97 4.51 0.36
CA SER A 96 -17.11 3.58 0.28
C SER A 96 -17.73 3.54 -1.13
N ILE A 97 -18.42 2.44 -1.42
CA ILE A 97 -19.23 2.24 -2.62
C ILE A 97 -20.63 1.81 -2.18
N ASP A 98 -21.67 2.52 -2.64
CA ASP A 98 -23.08 2.15 -2.47
C ASP A 98 -23.77 1.98 -3.83
N GLU A 99 -25.07 1.66 -3.86
CA GLU A 99 -25.81 1.38 -5.11
C GLU A 99 -25.92 2.58 -6.07
N ARG A 100 -25.62 3.80 -5.61
CA ARG A 100 -25.80 5.06 -6.36
C ARG A 100 -24.49 5.81 -6.53
N PHE A 101 -23.63 5.79 -5.52
CA PHE A 101 -22.43 6.61 -5.46
C PHE A 101 -21.20 5.82 -5.04
N VAL A 102 -20.08 6.30 -5.56
CA VAL A 102 -18.74 6.02 -5.08
C VAL A 102 -18.25 7.26 -4.33
N ASN A 103 -17.93 7.10 -3.05
CA ASN A 103 -17.53 8.18 -2.16
C ASN A 103 -16.03 8.10 -1.85
N GLY A 104 -15.36 9.23 -1.90
CA GLY A 104 -13.92 9.31 -1.64
C GLY A 104 -13.41 10.69 -1.24
N ARG A 105 -12.10 10.83 -1.15
CA ARG A 105 -11.36 12.08 -0.97
C ARG A 105 -10.26 12.19 -1.99
N ASP A 106 -10.21 13.24 -2.80
CA ASP A 106 -9.15 13.44 -3.78
C ASP A 106 -7.73 13.55 -3.14
N ASN A 107 -6.69 13.65 -3.96
CA ASN A 107 -5.30 13.82 -3.52
C ASN A 107 -5.06 15.12 -2.70
N PHE A 108 -6.03 16.03 -2.63
CA PHE A 108 -6.00 17.24 -1.83
C PHE A 108 -6.86 17.13 -0.56
N GLY A 109 -7.50 15.99 -0.33
CA GLY A 109 -8.35 15.71 0.83
C GLY A 109 -9.79 16.20 0.71
N HIS A 110 -10.23 16.68 -0.45
CA HIS A 110 -11.61 17.11 -0.68
C HIS A 110 -12.53 15.92 -0.91
N GLU A 111 -13.72 15.95 -0.32
CA GLU A 111 -14.71 14.90 -0.54
C GLU A 111 -15.21 14.89 -1.99
N VAL A 112 -15.24 13.69 -2.57
CA VAL A 112 -15.70 13.44 -3.94
C VAL A 112 -16.86 12.44 -3.89
N HIS A 113 -17.92 12.77 -4.63
CA HIS A 113 -19.11 11.93 -4.76
C HIS A 113 -19.36 11.65 -6.25
N ILE A 114 -19.09 10.43 -6.69
CA ILE A 114 -19.17 10.04 -8.10
C ILE A 114 -20.40 9.14 -8.29
N PRO A 115 -21.37 9.50 -9.15
CA PRO A 115 -22.45 8.60 -9.48
C PRO A 115 -21.94 7.32 -10.15
N ILE A 116 -22.44 6.15 -9.75
CA ILE A 116 -22.01 4.86 -10.31
C ILE A 116 -22.19 4.80 -11.84
N HIS A 117 -23.26 5.40 -12.37
CA HIS A 117 -23.51 5.40 -13.81
C HIS A 117 -22.47 6.22 -14.61
N SER A 118 -21.68 7.05 -13.95
CA SER A 118 -20.58 7.80 -14.55
C SER A 118 -19.31 6.97 -14.66
N ILE A 119 -19.25 5.79 -14.04
CA ILE A 119 -18.10 4.89 -14.06
C ILE A 119 -18.20 3.97 -15.28
N LEU A 120 -17.23 4.09 -16.17
CA LEU A 120 -17.10 3.25 -17.35
C LEU A 120 -16.52 1.87 -16.98
N TYR A 121 -15.48 1.87 -16.14
CA TYR A 121 -14.78 0.66 -15.70
C TYR A 121 -13.82 0.99 -14.54
N ILE A 122 -13.56 -0.01 -13.68
CA ILE A 122 -12.59 0.04 -12.57
C ILE A 122 -11.44 -0.92 -12.89
N ALA A 123 -10.23 -0.40 -13.01
CA ALA A 123 -9.02 -1.22 -13.11
C ALA A 123 -8.43 -1.41 -11.72
N GLU A 124 -8.30 -2.66 -11.26
CA GLU A 124 -7.44 -2.97 -10.13
C GLU A 124 -5.98 -2.83 -10.59
N ASN A 125 -5.21 -1.98 -9.91
CA ASN A 125 -3.76 -1.98 -10.11
C ASN A 125 -3.23 -3.18 -9.32
N LEU A 126 -3.07 -4.30 -10.01
CA LEU A 126 -2.31 -5.43 -9.51
C LEU A 126 -0.83 -5.08 -9.65
N ASP A 127 -0.28 -4.40 -8.64
CA ASP A 127 1.17 -4.29 -8.44
C ASP A 127 1.75 -5.62 -7.94
#